data_AF-A0A7S2GM62-F1
#
_entry.id   AF-A0A7S2GM62-F1
#
_cell.length_a   1.000
_cell.length_b   1.000
_cell.length_c   1.000
_cell.angle_alpha   90.00
_cell.angle_beta   90.00
_cell.angle_gamma   90.00
#
_symmetry.space_group_name_H-M   'P 1'
#
loop_
_entity.id
_entity.type
_entity.pdbx_description
1 polymer ?
#
loop_
_entity_poly.entity_id
_entity_poly.type
_entity_poly.pdbx_seq_one_letter_code
_entity_poly.pdbx_strand_id
1 'polypeptide(L)'
;MTSDIEHGKFISHETIKGTLYGISYAAVEKVVKDKKICTLCVSLDTMQRVCKAFAGTNAVLIRPASVDDFENRLKKTVDDERVRNQLLHTAETMLHTAEELNVEHRVVNAVEDHAAAEL
;
A
#
# COMPACT_ATOMS: atom_id res chain seq x y z
N MET A 1 20.33 7.92 6.18
CA MET A 1 19.04 7.83 5.47
C MET A 1 18.97 8.78 4.27
N THR A 2 19.06 10.11 4.42
CA THR A 2 19.03 11.03 3.24
C THR A 2 20.11 10.70 2.20
N SER A 3 21.35 10.51 2.65
CA SER A 3 22.42 10.06 1.76
C SER A 3 22.11 8.70 1.12
N ASP A 4 21.58 7.73 1.88
CA ASP A 4 21.23 6.42 1.32
C ASP A 4 20.10 6.48 0.28
N ILE A 5 19.17 7.43 0.42
CA ILE A 5 18.15 7.73 -0.59
C ILE A 5 18.81 8.27 -1.87
N GLU A 6 19.73 9.23 -1.76
CA GLU A 6 20.48 9.77 -2.90
C GLU A 6 21.27 8.68 -3.63
N HIS A 7 21.75 7.68 -2.90
CA HIS A 7 22.42 6.50 -3.46
C HIS A 7 21.47 5.39 -3.94
N GLY A 8 20.15 5.64 -3.97
CA GLY A 8 19.17 4.70 -4.52
C GLY A 8 18.97 3.43 -3.69
N LYS A 9 19.28 3.43 -2.38
CA LYS A 9 19.18 2.24 -1.53
C LYS A 9 17.76 1.90 -1.06
N PHE A 10 16.76 2.69 -1.46
CA PHE A 10 15.36 2.53 -1.08
C PHE A 10 14.50 2.25 -2.29
N ILE A 11 13.56 1.32 -2.14
CA ILE A 11 12.51 1.01 -3.11
C ILE A 11 11.47 2.14 -3.09
N SER A 12 11.16 2.61 -1.88
CA SER A 12 10.24 3.72 -1.63
C SER A 12 10.61 4.44 -0.33
N HIS A 13 10.34 5.73 -0.28
CA HIS A 13 10.52 6.56 0.92
C HIS A 13 9.45 7.66 0.96
N GLU A 14 9.06 8.08 2.16
CA GLU A 14 8.09 9.15 2.37
C GLU A 14 8.39 9.90 3.67
N THR A 15 8.11 11.20 3.70
CA THR A 15 8.28 12.03 4.90
C THR A 15 6.91 12.33 5.50
N ILE A 16 6.65 11.80 6.69
CA ILE A 16 5.41 11.99 7.44
C ILE A 16 5.72 12.80 8.69
N LYS A 17 5.14 14.01 8.78
CA LYS A 17 5.35 14.95 9.91
C LYS A 17 6.83 15.19 10.22
N GLY A 18 7.66 15.36 9.18
CA GLY A 18 9.10 15.59 9.29
C GLY A 18 9.94 14.34 9.61
N THR A 19 9.30 13.19 9.84
CA THR A 19 9.98 11.91 10.01
C THR A 19 10.03 11.17 8.68
N LEU A 20 11.21 10.71 8.30
CA LEU A 20 11.45 10.00 7.06
C LEU A 20 11.29 8.49 7.27
N TYR A 21 10.44 7.87 6.46
CA TYR A 21 10.16 6.43 6.42
C TYR A 21 10.57 5.87 5.06
N GLY A 22 10.90 4.58 4.99
CA GLY A 22 11.21 3.95 3.72
C GLY A 22 11.43 2.46 3.80
N ILE A 23 11.32 1.81 2.64
CA ILE A 23 11.54 0.38 2.43
C ILE A 23 12.87 0.22 1.70
N SER A 24 13.88 -0.31 2.38
CA SER A 24 15.20 -0.52 1.77
C SER A 24 15.30 -1.88 1.07
N TYR A 25 16.08 -1.94 0.00
CA TYR A 25 16.37 -3.21 -0.69
C TYR A 25 16.99 -4.23 0.27
N ALA A 26 17.99 -3.79 1.03
CA ALA A 26 18.72 -4.65 1.97
C ALA A 26 17.81 -5.27 3.06
N ALA A 27 16.76 -4.57 3.51
CA ALA A 27 15.84 -5.12 4.50
C ALA A 27 15.01 -6.26 3.92
N VAL A 28 14.47 -6.09 2.70
CA VAL A 28 13.70 -7.13 2.00
C VAL A 28 14.59 -8.33 1.69
N GLU A 29 15.76 -8.09 1.11
CA GLU A 29 16.74 -9.12 0.75
C GLU A 29 17.18 -9.95 1.95
N LYS A 30 17.37 -9.31 3.13
CA LYS A 30 17.73 -10.02 4.35
C LYS A 30 16.66 -11.02 4.77
N VAL A 31 15.38 -10.62 4.77
CA VAL A 31 14.27 -11.50 5.15
C VAL A 31 14.16 -12.69 4.19
N VAL A 32 14.29 -12.42 2.89
CA VAL A 32 14.25 -13.46 1.85
C VAL A 32 15.45 -14.42 1.99
N LYS A 33 16.66 -13.89 2.24
CA LYS A 33 17.87 -14.69 2.47
C LYS A 33 17.75 -15.59 3.70
N ASP A 34 17.05 -15.12 4.73
CA ASP A 34 16.72 -15.89 5.92
C ASP A 34 15.61 -16.94 5.68
N LYS A 35 15.19 -17.15 4.42
CA LYS A 35 14.14 -18.08 3.98
C LYS A 35 12.79 -17.81 4.64
N LYS A 36 12.49 -16.54 4.92
CA LYS A 36 11.21 -16.09 5.46
C LYS A 36 10.42 -15.32 4.39
N ILE A 37 9.11 -15.29 4.58
CA ILE A 37 8.21 -14.47 3.75
C ILE A 37 8.31 -13.02 4.22
N CYS A 38 8.70 -12.11 3.33
CA CYS A 38 8.66 -10.68 3.58
C CYS A 38 7.26 -10.16 3.23
N THR A 39 6.49 -9.75 4.25
CA THR A 39 5.15 -9.19 4.05
C THR A 39 5.22 -7.66 4.15
N LEU A 40 4.66 -6.97 3.16
CA LEU A 40 4.64 -5.51 3.09
C LEU A 40 3.20 -5.02 2.89
N CYS A 41 2.71 -4.19 3.81
CA CYS A 41 1.45 -3.47 3.65
C CYS A 41 1.77 -2.05 3.16
N VAL A 42 1.48 -1.77 1.89
CA VAL A 42 1.98 -0.58 1.19
C VAL A 42 0.92 -0.01 0.24
N SER A 43 1.12 1.24 -0.19
CA SER A 43 0.28 1.89 -1.21
C SER A 43 0.47 1.25 -2.60
N LEU A 44 -0.46 1.53 -3.54
CA LEU A 44 -0.40 1.01 -4.92
C LEU A 44 0.92 1.33 -5.63
N ASP A 45 1.37 2.58 -5.57
CA ASP A 45 2.62 3.02 -6.20
C ASP A 45 3.83 2.27 -5.61
N THR A 46 3.87 2.10 -4.29
CA THR A 46 4.95 1.36 -3.64
C THR A 46 4.88 -0.14 -3.97
N MET A 47 3.69 -0.74 -4.06
CA MET A 47 3.49 -2.11 -4.52
C MET A 47 4.07 -2.31 -5.92
N GLN A 48 3.79 -1.42 -6.87
CA GLN A 48 4.34 -1.50 -8.22
C GLN A 48 5.88 -1.44 -8.24
N ARG A 49 6.47 -0.55 -7.43
CA ARG A 49 7.94 -0.46 -7.29
C ARG A 49 8.54 -1.75 -6.72
N VAL A 50 7.90 -2.35 -5.71
CA VAL A 50 8.34 -3.63 -5.13
C VAL A 50 8.24 -4.76 -6.17
N CYS A 51 7.12 -4.89 -6.87
CA CYS A 51 6.95 -5.92 -7.91
C CYS A 51 7.97 -5.77 -9.05
N LYS A 52 8.35 -4.53 -9.39
CA LYS A 52 9.42 -4.27 -10.38
C LYS A 52 10.81 -4.61 -9.84
N ALA A 53 11.06 -4.38 -8.55
CA ALA A 53 12.34 -4.63 -7.89
C ALA A 53 12.61 -6.14 -7.65
N PHE A 54 11.57 -6.90 -7.29
CA PHE A 54 11.70 -8.31 -6.92
C PHE A 54 10.78 -9.18 -7.79
N ALA A 55 11.38 -9.86 -8.77
CA ALA A 55 10.67 -10.84 -9.58
C ALA A 55 10.11 -11.97 -8.70
N GLY A 56 8.87 -12.40 -8.98
CA GLY A 56 8.18 -13.41 -8.19
C GLY A 56 7.52 -12.89 -6.90
N THR A 57 7.39 -11.56 -6.75
CA THR A 57 6.57 -10.98 -5.67
C THR A 57 5.10 -11.35 -5.86
N ASN A 58 4.50 -11.94 -4.84
CA ASN A 58 3.05 -12.14 -4.78
C ASN A 58 2.40 -10.84 -4.31
N ALA A 59 1.62 -10.21 -5.19
CA ALA A 59 0.88 -8.99 -4.88
C ALA A 59 -0.59 -9.32 -4.63
N VAL A 60 -1.14 -8.77 -3.55
CA VAL A 60 -2.57 -8.83 -3.27
C VAL A 60 -3.11 -7.42 -3.17
N LEU A 61 -4.08 -7.09 -4.03
CA LEU A 61 -4.78 -5.82 -4.00
C LEU A 61 -5.96 -5.92 -3.04
N ILE A 62 -5.94 -5.13 -1.97
CA ILE A 62 -7.07 -4.99 -1.05
C ILE A 62 -7.78 -3.68 -1.36
N ARG A 63 -9.07 -3.74 -1.67
CA ARG A 63 -9.89 -2.55 -1.97
C ARG A 63 -11.20 -2.54 -1.19
N PRO A 64 -11.79 -1.37 -0.92
CA PRO A 64 -13.17 -1.30 -0.45
C PRO A 64 -14.14 -1.87 -1.51
N ALA A 65 -15.33 -2.28 -1.07
CA ALA A 65 -16.38 -2.74 -1.96
C ALA A 65 -16.89 -1.61 -2.88
N SER A 66 -17.04 -0.41 -2.32
CA SER A 66 -17.43 0.82 -3.03
C SER A 66 -16.77 2.06 -2.42
N VAL A 67 -16.84 3.19 -3.12
CA VAL A 67 -16.44 4.51 -2.56
C VAL A 67 -17.35 4.88 -1.38
N ASP A 68 -18.64 4.58 -1.48
CA ASP A 68 -19.62 4.83 -0.40
C ASP A 68 -19.27 4.05 0.89
N ASP A 69 -18.86 2.78 0.76
CA ASP A 69 -18.40 1.99 1.92
C ASP A 69 -17.13 2.57 2.53
N PHE A 70 -16.23 3.08 1.70
CA PHE A 70 -15.03 3.76 2.17
C PHE A 70 -15.36 5.07 2.88
N GLU A 71 -16.28 5.87 2.34
CA GLU A 71 -16.78 7.10 2.98
C GLU A 71 -17.41 6.80 4.34
N ASN A 72 -18.24 5.76 4.44
CA ASN A 72 -18.87 5.36 5.69
C ASN A 72 -17.85 4.97 6.76
N ARG A 73 -16.72 4.37 6.39
CA ARG A 73 -15.60 4.09 7.30
C ARG A 73 -14.86 5.36 7.70
N LEU A 74 -14.60 6.26 6.75
CA LEU A 74 -13.97 7.55 7.03
C LEU A 74 -14.79 8.40 8.01
N LYS A 75 -16.13 8.43 7.87
CA LYS A 75 -17.03 9.13 8.81
C LYS A 75 -16.90 8.66 10.26
N LYS A 76 -16.49 7.40 10.49
CA LYS A 76 -16.29 6.83 11.84
C LYS A 76 -14.88 7.06 12.39
N THR A 77 -13.91 7.38 11.54
CA THR A 77 -12.47 7.37 11.87
C THR A 77 -11.80 8.73 11.71
N VAL A 78 -12.40 9.66 10.96
CA VAL A 78 -11.86 10.98 10.64
C VAL A 78 -12.96 12.01 10.85
N ASP A 79 -12.78 12.90 11.83
CA ASP A 79 -13.78 13.94 12.16
C ASP A 79 -13.75 15.13 11.20
N ASP A 80 -12.58 15.45 10.62
CA ASP A 80 -12.39 16.59 9.73
C ASP A 80 -12.94 16.30 8.31
N GLU A 81 -13.96 17.06 7.90
CA GLU A 81 -14.61 16.94 6.60
C GLU A 81 -13.67 17.23 5.43
N ARG A 82 -12.75 18.19 5.56
CA ARG A 82 -11.80 18.54 4.49
C ARG A 82 -10.83 17.39 4.26
N VAL A 83 -10.35 16.78 5.34
CA VAL A 83 -9.48 15.60 5.27
C VAL A 83 -10.23 14.42 4.65
N ARG A 84 -11.49 14.17 5.05
CA ARG A 84 -12.31 13.13 4.43
C ARG A 84 -12.48 13.34 2.93
N ASN A 85 -12.83 14.54 2.49
CA ASN A 85 -13.02 14.86 1.07
C ASN A 85 -11.73 14.65 0.26
N GLN A 86 -10.58 15.03 0.82
CA GLN A 86 -9.28 14.77 0.19
C GLN A 86 -8.98 13.27 0.07
N LEU A 87 -9.29 12.48 1.10
CA LEU A 87 -9.10 11.03 1.08
C LEU A 87 -10.04 10.34 0.08
N LEU A 88 -11.30 10.78 -0.03
CA LEU A 88 -12.26 10.25 -1.00
C LEU A 88 -11.81 10.50 -2.44
N HIS A 89 -11.43 11.73 -2.77
CA HIS A 89 -10.92 12.06 -4.09
C HIS A 89 -9.66 11.25 -4.46
N THR A 90 -8.78 11.06 -3.48
CA THR A 90 -7.59 10.20 -3.64
C THR A 90 -7.99 8.75 -3.90
N ALA A 91 -8.97 8.22 -3.14
CA ALA A 91 -9.43 6.86 -3.28
C ALA A 91 -10.10 6.59 -4.63
N GLU A 92 -10.90 7.52 -5.15
CA GLU A 92 -11.50 7.43 -6.49
C GLU A 92 -10.43 7.27 -7.58
N THR A 93 -9.39 8.11 -7.52
CA THR A 93 -8.27 8.06 -8.47
C THR A 93 -7.51 6.74 -8.36
N MET A 94 -7.23 6.29 -7.13
CA MET A 94 -6.51 5.04 -6.87
C MET A 94 -7.31 3.81 -7.29
N LEU A 95 -8.63 3.80 -7.11
CA LEU A 95 -9.49 2.70 -7.54
C LEU A 95 -9.48 2.54 -9.06
N HIS A 96 -9.50 3.65 -9.80
CA HIS A 96 -9.38 3.60 -11.25
C HIS A 96 -8.02 3.03 -11.69
N THR A 97 -6.92 3.53 -11.12
CA THR A 97 -5.59 2.96 -11.39
C THR A 97 -5.54 1.47 -11.05
N ALA A 98 -6.15 1.05 -9.95
CA ALA A 98 -6.16 -0.34 -9.50
C ALA A 98 -6.97 -1.30 -10.39
N GLU A 99 -7.85 -0.80 -11.26
CA GLU A 99 -8.53 -1.59 -12.29
C GLU A 99 -7.64 -1.91 -13.48
N GLU A 100 -6.70 -1.02 -13.78
CA GLU A 100 -5.74 -1.20 -14.88
C GLU A 100 -4.55 -2.10 -14.50
N LEU A 101 -4.35 -2.36 -13.20
CA LEU A 101 -3.27 -3.22 -12.72
C LEU A 101 -3.60 -4.70 -12.92
N ASN A 102 -2.71 -5.41 -13.61
CA ASN A 102 -2.76 -6.86 -13.72
C ASN A 102 -2.21 -7.54 -12.46
N VAL A 103 -3.00 -7.53 -11.38
CA VAL A 103 -2.72 -8.22 -10.12
C VAL A 103 -3.59 -9.47 -10.04
N GLU A 104 -2.95 -10.64 -9.85
CA GLU A 104 -3.64 -11.94 -9.84
C GLU A 104 -4.65 -12.07 -8.69
N HIS A 105 -4.29 -11.59 -7.50
CA HIS A 105 -5.12 -11.68 -6.31
C HIS A 105 -5.72 -10.33 -5.94
N ARG A 106 -7.06 -10.25 -5.95
CA ARG A 106 -7.83 -9.05 -5.58
C ARG A 106 -8.84 -9.42 -4.50
N VAL A 107 -8.73 -8.78 -3.34
CA VAL A 107 -9.60 -8.99 -2.18
C VAL A 107 -10.48 -7.76 -2.00
N VAL A 108 -11.79 -7.99 -1.91
CA VAL A 108 -12.76 -6.95 -1.59
C VAL A 108 -12.97 -6.95 -0.09
N ASN A 109 -12.41 -5.97 0.60
CA ASN A 109 -12.60 -5.80 2.03
C ASN A 109 -14.00 -5.21 2.30
N ALA A 110 -15.03 -6.05 2.23
CA ALA A 110 -16.42 -5.66 2.46
C ALA A 110 -16.75 -5.51 3.96
N VAL A 111 -16.12 -6.31 4.83
CA VAL A 111 -16.33 -6.31 6.28
C VAL A 111 -14.97 -6.22 6.98
N GLU A 112 -14.85 -5.31 7.96
CA GLU A 112 -13.57 -4.93 8.60
C GLU A 112 -12.74 -6.11 9.14
N ASP A 113 -13.35 -7.27 9.42
CA ASP A 113 -12.68 -8.46 9.97
C ASP A 113 -12.48 -9.64 8.99
N HIS A 114 -13.02 -9.59 7.76
CA HIS A 114 -13.04 -10.76 6.88
C HIS A 114 -11.92 -10.81 5.84
N ALA A 115 -11.34 -9.67 5.45
CA ALA A 115 -10.32 -9.63 4.40
C ALA A 115 -9.06 -10.45 4.74
N ALA A 116 -8.72 -10.59 6.03
CA ALA A 116 -7.57 -11.38 6.47
C ALA A 116 -7.74 -12.90 6.25
N ALA A 117 -8.98 -13.39 6.17
CA ALA A 117 -9.26 -14.81 5.92
C ALA A 117 -9.16 -15.18 4.41
N GLU A 118 -9.10 -14.17 3.54
CA GLU A 118 -9.01 -14.33 2.08
C GLU A 118 -7.57 -14.12 1.56
N LEU A 119 -6.61 -13.87 2.45
CA LEU A 119 -5.16 -13.73 2.19
C LEU A 119 -4.41 -15.04 2.44
#